data_AF-A0A024GGY6-F1
#
_entry.id   AF-A0A024GGY6-F1
#
_cell.length_a   1.000
_cell.length_b   1.000
_cell.length_c   1.000
_cell.angle_alpha   90.00
_cell.angle_beta   90.00
_cell.angle_gamma   90.00
#
_symmetry.space_group_name_H-M   'P 1'
#
loop_
_entity.id
_entity.type
_entity.pdbx_description
1 polymer ?
#
loop_
_entity_poly.entity_id
_entity_poly.type
_entity_poly.pdbx_seq_one_letter_code
_entity_poly.pdbx_strand_id
1 'polypeptide(L)'
;MREAIWKNVAVGTLFTFGLYTAGKQSWFMNSDEYFTDWPKNVPDVVRWYYMFYFAYWLQSLDFLLNFTNRHYAVKRKDNVEMVLHHLTTLILMLTSYALDFITVGVCVLMLHDVSDLLLETAKLFVYTQKELLSNIFFGAFALSWYILRWGFYPYSFLYSAYGKGYESIVGKMEDGKSYHGADAAFWYNMWVGFVCFLSILLVLHIYWGILIFQMVIKTLNAGVVEKDIRSDSEDEQEDLIDEMTQPLKSKPIEAEGLRSRREAKSENKI
;
A
#
# COMPACT_ATOMS: atom_id res chain seq x y z
N MET A 1 -16.03 1.94 -7.59
CA MET A 1 -16.89 0.91 -6.95
C MET A 1 -16.47 -0.53 -7.26
N ARG A 2 -16.46 -0.99 -8.53
CA ARG A 2 -16.12 -2.39 -8.90
C ARG A 2 -14.79 -2.90 -8.31
N GLU A 3 -13.71 -2.12 -8.43
CA GLU A 3 -12.39 -2.47 -7.89
C GLU A 3 -12.44 -2.65 -6.36
N ALA A 4 -13.09 -1.72 -5.65
CA ALA A 4 -13.20 -1.78 -4.19
C ALA A 4 -14.00 -3.01 -3.73
N ILE A 5 -15.07 -3.38 -4.44
CA ILE A 5 -15.84 -4.61 -4.14
C ILE A 5 -14.95 -5.84 -4.33
N TRP A 6 -14.26 -5.94 -5.47
CA TRP A 6 -13.38 -7.07 -5.78
C TRP A 6 -12.30 -7.24 -4.71
N LYS A 7 -11.60 -6.16 -4.36
CA LYS A 7 -10.56 -6.17 -3.33
C LYS A 7 -11.13 -6.55 -1.96
N ASN A 8 -12.26 -5.96 -1.56
CA ASN A 8 -12.87 -6.25 -0.27
C ASN A 8 -13.29 -7.73 -0.13
N VAL A 9 -13.95 -8.28 -1.16
CA VAL A 9 -14.38 -9.69 -1.16
C VAL A 9 -13.18 -10.64 -1.21
N ALA A 10 -12.20 -10.38 -2.07
CA ALA A 10 -11.02 -11.22 -2.21
C ALA A 10 -10.19 -11.24 -0.91
N VAL A 11 -9.81 -10.07 -0.40
CA VAL A 11 -9.05 -9.94 0.86
C VAL A 11 -9.86 -10.48 2.03
N GLY A 12 -11.18 -10.24 2.09
CA GLY A 12 -12.03 -10.75 3.18
C GLY A 12 -12.12 -12.27 3.18
N THR A 13 -12.21 -12.88 2.00
CA THR A 13 -12.22 -14.34 1.84
C THR A 13 -10.87 -14.93 2.24
N LEU A 14 -9.76 -14.34 1.79
CA LEU A 14 -8.43 -14.80 2.17
C LEU A 14 -8.17 -14.62 3.67
N PHE A 15 -8.54 -13.48 4.25
CA PHE A 15 -8.39 -13.22 5.69
C PHE A 15 -9.15 -14.22 6.55
N THR A 16 -10.41 -14.51 6.20
CA THR A 16 -11.22 -15.51 6.91
C THR A 16 -10.67 -16.92 6.75
N PHE A 17 -10.17 -17.28 5.56
CA PHE A 17 -9.50 -18.57 5.33
C PHE A 17 -8.17 -18.68 6.10
N GLY A 18 -7.40 -17.59 6.20
CA GLY A 18 -6.20 -17.49 7.03
C GLY A 18 -6.51 -17.69 8.51
N LEU A 19 -7.54 -17.03 9.04
CA LEU A 19 -8.00 -17.23 10.44
C LEU A 19 -8.42 -18.69 10.69
N TYR A 20 -9.12 -19.30 9.74
CA TYR A 20 -9.56 -20.68 9.87
C TYR A 20 -8.38 -21.67 9.90
N THR A 21 -7.36 -21.46 9.08
CA THR A 21 -6.23 -22.39 8.91
C THR A 21 -5.10 -22.15 9.91
N ALA A 22 -4.71 -20.90 10.12
CA ALA A 22 -3.58 -20.50 10.96
C ALA A 22 -3.99 -20.04 12.36
N GLY A 23 -5.21 -19.54 12.56
CA GLY A 23 -5.62 -18.87 13.81
C GLY A 23 -5.60 -19.74 15.08
N LYS A 24 -5.55 -21.07 14.94
CA LYS A 24 -5.44 -22.03 16.06
C LYS A 24 -4.02 -22.56 16.29
N GLN A 25 -3.06 -22.16 15.47
CA GLN A 25 -1.68 -22.60 15.58
C GLN A 25 -0.97 -21.80 16.68
N SER A 26 -0.06 -22.44 17.45
CA SER A 26 0.66 -21.80 18.56
C SER A 26 1.50 -20.60 18.12
N TRP A 27 2.02 -20.65 16.90
CA TRP A 27 2.85 -19.60 16.31
C TRP A 27 2.05 -18.41 15.77
N PHE A 28 0.72 -18.48 15.70
CA PHE A 28 -0.09 -17.43 15.10
C PHE A 28 -0.02 -16.13 15.91
N MET A 29 0.51 -15.06 15.29
CA MET A 29 0.77 -13.77 15.92
C MET A 29 1.68 -13.84 17.18
N ASN A 30 2.41 -14.94 17.36
CA ASN A 30 3.35 -15.15 18.47
C ASN A 30 4.80 -14.97 17.99
N SER A 31 5.42 -13.83 18.34
CA SER A 31 6.76 -13.46 17.87
C SER A 31 7.89 -14.34 18.41
N ASP A 32 7.64 -15.12 19.47
CA ASP A 32 8.57 -16.12 20.00
C ASP A 32 8.65 -17.36 19.12
N GLU A 33 7.59 -17.68 18.37
CA GLU A 33 7.46 -18.98 17.72
C GLU A 33 7.66 -18.94 16.21
N TYR A 34 7.81 -17.77 15.59
CA TYR A 34 7.94 -17.64 14.14
C TYR A 34 9.09 -18.47 13.55
N PHE A 35 10.26 -18.46 14.19
CA PHE A 35 11.48 -19.12 13.70
C PHE A 35 11.91 -20.34 14.53
N THR A 36 11.10 -20.72 15.53
CA THR A 36 11.38 -21.92 16.34
C THR A 36 11.24 -23.18 15.50
N ASP A 37 12.05 -24.19 15.83
CA ASP A 37 12.07 -25.49 15.15
C ASP A 37 12.21 -25.39 13.63
N TRP A 38 12.92 -24.36 13.15
CA TRP A 38 13.12 -24.16 11.73
C TRP A 38 14.00 -25.28 11.12
N PRO A 39 13.63 -25.86 9.96
CA PRO A 39 12.38 -25.62 9.21
C PRO A 39 11.16 -26.25 9.89
N LYS A 40 10.14 -25.43 10.16
CA LYS A 40 8.96 -25.84 10.91
C LYS A 40 7.97 -26.57 10.00
N ASN A 41 7.52 -27.74 10.43
CA ASN A 41 6.50 -28.51 9.71
C ASN A 41 5.11 -27.88 9.88
N VAL A 42 4.77 -26.94 8.99
CA VAL A 42 3.44 -26.32 8.95
C VAL A 42 2.41 -27.22 8.24
N PRO A 43 1.14 -27.25 8.67
CA PRO A 43 0.10 -28.05 8.00
C PRO A 43 -0.04 -27.70 6.52
N ASP A 44 -0.27 -28.69 5.66
CA ASP A 44 -0.40 -28.50 4.20
C ASP A 44 -1.48 -27.47 3.83
N VAL A 45 -2.57 -27.40 4.60
CA VAL A 45 -3.64 -26.43 4.37
C VAL A 45 -3.14 -24.98 4.50
N VAL A 46 -2.16 -24.72 5.37
CA VAL A 46 -1.53 -23.41 5.53
C VAL A 46 -0.63 -23.11 4.33
N ARG A 47 0.08 -24.11 3.79
CA ARG A 47 0.89 -23.97 2.57
C ARG A 47 0.00 -23.65 1.35
N TRP A 48 -1.13 -24.35 1.21
CA TRP A 48 -2.12 -24.07 0.15
C TRP A 48 -2.72 -22.68 0.29
N TYR A 49 -3.11 -22.28 1.50
CA TYR A 49 -3.55 -20.91 1.79
C TYR A 49 -2.51 -19.89 1.32
N TYR A 50 -1.24 -20.11 1.65
CA TYR A 50 -0.14 -19.22 1.26
C TYR A 50 0.01 -19.11 -0.26
N MET A 51 -0.11 -20.24 -0.98
CA MET A 51 -0.04 -20.28 -2.44
C MET A 51 -1.24 -19.61 -3.13
N PHE A 52 -2.45 -19.76 -2.60
CA PHE A 52 -3.62 -19.02 -3.09
C PHE A 52 -3.45 -17.51 -2.88
N TYR A 53 -2.91 -17.12 -1.72
CA TYR A 53 -2.60 -15.73 -1.44
C TYR A 53 -1.54 -15.20 -2.43
N PHE A 54 -0.50 -15.99 -2.73
CA PHE A 54 0.51 -15.63 -3.73
C PHE A 54 -0.08 -15.42 -5.12
N ALA A 55 -0.99 -16.30 -5.57
CA ALA A 55 -1.69 -16.16 -6.84
C ALA A 55 -2.53 -14.87 -6.91
N TYR A 56 -3.20 -14.51 -5.80
CA TYR A 56 -3.90 -13.23 -5.71
C TYR A 56 -2.96 -12.02 -5.84
N TRP A 57 -1.77 -12.07 -5.23
CA TRP A 57 -0.77 -11.00 -5.38
C TRP A 57 -0.24 -10.89 -6.81
N LEU A 58 -0.02 -12.02 -7.50
CA LEU A 58 0.36 -12.02 -8.90
C LEU A 58 -0.72 -11.37 -9.78
N GLN A 59 -1.99 -11.73 -9.55
CA GLN A 59 -3.11 -11.09 -10.23
C GLN A 59 -3.16 -9.57 -9.95
N SER A 60 -2.93 -9.16 -8.70
CA SER A 60 -2.91 -7.75 -8.34
C SER A 60 -1.76 -6.98 -9.00
N LEU A 61 -0.60 -7.60 -9.18
CA LEU A 61 0.52 -7.01 -9.92
C LEU A 61 0.17 -6.82 -11.40
N ASP A 62 -0.49 -7.81 -12.03
CA ASP A 62 -0.97 -7.69 -13.40
C ASP A 62 -1.97 -6.52 -13.57
N PHE A 63 -2.91 -6.35 -12.64
CA PHE A 63 -3.81 -5.19 -12.65
C PHE A 63 -3.07 -3.87 -12.52
N LEU A 64 -2.01 -3.81 -11.71
CA LEU A 64 -1.21 -2.60 -11.53
C LEU A 64 -0.39 -2.24 -12.78
N LEU A 65 0.24 -3.25 -13.39
CA LEU A 65 1.10 -3.06 -14.58
C LEU A 65 0.31 -3.04 -15.89
N ASN A 66 -0.97 -3.40 -15.85
CA ASN A 66 -1.85 -3.50 -17.01
C ASN A 66 -1.31 -4.44 -18.11
N PHE A 67 -0.68 -5.56 -17.74
CA PHE A 67 -0.14 -6.49 -18.75
C PHE A 67 -1.26 -7.15 -19.55
N THR A 68 -2.32 -7.63 -18.89
CA THR A 68 -3.45 -8.30 -19.56
C THR A 68 -4.63 -7.37 -19.83
N ASN A 69 -4.80 -6.31 -19.03
CA ASN A 69 -6.00 -5.47 -19.02
C ASN A 69 -5.69 -3.99 -19.28
N ARG A 70 -5.32 -3.66 -20.52
CA ARG A 70 -4.97 -2.29 -20.96
C ARG A 70 -6.04 -1.22 -20.72
N HIS A 71 -7.29 -1.61 -20.49
CA HIS A 71 -8.42 -0.71 -20.27
C HIS A 71 -8.63 -0.28 -18.80
N TYR A 72 -7.78 -0.74 -17.88
CA TYR A 72 -7.90 -0.51 -16.43
C TYR A 72 -6.85 0.46 -15.86
N ALA A 73 -6.37 1.41 -16.66
CA ALA A 73 -5.34 2.35 -16.22
C ALA A 73 -5.92 3.41 -15.26
N VAL A 74 -5.76 3.19 -13.95
CA VAL A 74 -5.89 4.25 -12.94
C VAL A 74 -4.48 4.74 -12.61
N LYS A 75 -4.07 5.88 -13.17
CA LYS A 75 -2.80 6.50 -12.76
C LYS A 75 -2.98 7.11 -11.37
N ARG A 76 -2.12 6.70 -10.44
CA ARG A 76 -2.05 7.28 -9.10
C ARG A 76 -0.66 7.87 -8.89
N LYS A 77 -0.59 8.90 -8.05
CA LYS A 77 0.66 9.58 -7.73
C LYS A 77 1.68 8.66 -7.04
N ASP A 78 1.21 7.61 -6.35
CA ASP A 78 2.01 6.60 -5.66
C ASP A 78 2.24 5.32 -6.48
N ASN A 79 2.11 5.38 -7.81
CA ASN A 79 2.24 4.21 -8.67
C ASN A 79 3.59 3.49 -8.53
N VAL A 80 4.70 4.23 -8.38
CA VAL A 80 6.05 3.62 -8.27
C VAL A 80 6.19 2.89 -6.93
N GLU A 81 5.73 3.50 -5.86
CA GLU A 81 5.74 2.95 -4.51
C GLU A 81 4.85 1.71 -4.42
N MET A 82 3.70 1.72 -5.08
CA MET A 82 2.84 0.54 -5.21
C MET A 82 3.53 -0.59 -6.00
N VAL A 83 4.22 -0.29 -7.11
CA VAL A 83 4.97 -1.33 -7.85
C VAL A 83 6.10 -1.89 -7.00
N LEU A 84 6.87 -1.03 -6.33
CA LEU A 84 7.96 -1.45 -5.43
C LEU A 84 7.42 -2.36 -4.32
N HIS A 85 6.26 -2.02 -3.75
CA HIS A 85 5.57 -2.82 -2.75
C HIS A 85 5.15 -4.20 -3.27
N HIS A 86 4.53 -4.26 -4.46
CA HIS A 86 4.13 -5.53 -5.07
C HIS A 86 5.33 -6.43 -5.37
N LEU A 87 6.43 -5.86 -5.88
CA LEU A 87 7.66 -6.62 -6.10
C LEU A 87 8.26 -7.11 -4.77
N THR A 88 8.31 -6.24 -3.76
CA THR A 88 8.83 -6.58 -2.42
C THR A 88 8.03 -7.71 -1.79
N THR A 89 6.70 -7.61 -1.79
CA THR A 89 5.80 -8.62 -1.22
C THR A 89 5.90 -9.95 -1.96
N LEU A 90 5.91 -9.96 -3.29
CA LEU A 90 6.08 -11.20 -4.08
C LEU A 90 7.42 -11.87 -3.82
N ILE A 91 8.51 -11.11 -3.73
CA ILE A 91 9.84 -11.65 -3.38
C ILE A 91 9.84 -12.20 -1.95
N LEU A 92 9.26 -11.48 -0.98
CA LEU A 92 9.11 -11.95 0.39
C LEU A 92 8.29 -13.23 0.48
N MET A 93 7.19 -13.33 -0.27
CA MET A 93 6.36 -14.54 -0.28
C MET A 93 7.09 -15.72 -0.91
N LEU A 94 7.76 -15.51 -2.05
CA LEU A 94 8.51 -16.57 -2.71
C LEU A 94 9.68 -17.07 -1.85
N THR A 95 10.46 -16.16 -1.27
CA THR A 95 11.56 -16.52 -0.37
C THR A 95 11.06 -17.12 0.93
N SER A 96 9.96 -16.61 1.50
CA SER A 96 9.31 -17.20 2.68
C SER A 96 8.86 -18.64 2.43
N TYR A 97 8.29 -18.92 1.25
CA TYR A 97 7.89 -20.28 0.90
C TYR A 97 9.10 -21.19 0.66
N ALA A 98 10.10 -20.71 -0.08
CA ALA A 98 11.29 -21.50 -0.42
C ALA A 98 12.19 -21.81 0.79
N LEU A 99 12.21 -20.93 1.80
CA LEU A 99 13.03 -21.05 3.00
C LEU A 99 12.23 -21.45 4.25
N ASP A 100 10.99 -21.91 4.13
CA ASP A 100 10.13 -22.31 5.25
C ASP A 100 9.91 -21.22 6.32
N PHE A 101 9.82 -19.95 5.92
CA PHE A 101 9.39 -18.82 6.77
C PHE A 101 7.88 -18.58 6.71
N ILE A 102 7.09 -19.59 6.39
CA ILE A 102 5.64 -19.47 6.14
C ILE A 102 4.90 -18.97 7.37
N THR A 103 5.32 -19.35 8.58
CA THR A 103 4.74 -18.91 9.85
C THR A 103 4.71 -17.38 9.98
N VAL A 104 5.86 -16.72 9.85
CA VAL A 104 5.95 -15.25 9.85
C VAL A 104 5.26 -14.66 8.63
N GLY A 105 5.39 -15.29 7.46
CA GLY A 105 4.77 -14.82 6.22
C GLY A 105 3.25 -14.72 6.32
N VAL A 106 2.58 -15.74 6.88
CA VAL A 106 1.13 -15.75 7.10
C VAL A 106 0.72 -14.63 8.06
N CYS A 107 1.45 -14.46 9.16
CA CYS A 107 1.14 -13.42 10.15
C CYS A 107 1.33 -12.01 9.56
N VAL A 108 2.37 -11.80 8.75
CA VAL A 108 2.57 -10.56 8.00
C VAL A 108 1.38 -10.31 7.08
N LEU A 109 0.98 -11.24 6.21
CA LEU A 109 -0.17 -11.06 5.31
C LEU A 109 -1.44 -10.66 6.07
N MET A 110 -1.80 -11.44 7.10
CA MET A 110 -3.03 -11.21 7.86
C MET A 110 -3.03 -9.89 8.64
N LEU A 111 -1.86 -9.41 9.08
CA LEU A 111 -1.76 -8.08 9.69
C LEU A 111 -2.15 -6.96 8.71
N HIS A 112 -1.74 -7.08 7.44
CA HIS A 112 -1.99 -6.05 6.44
C HIS A 112 -3.48 -5.98 6.07
N ASP A 113 -4.12 -7.15 5.97
CA ASP A 113 -5.52 -7.32 5.59
C ASP A 113 -6.49 -6.55 6.48
N VAL A 114 -6.20 -6.43 7.78
CA VAL A 114 -7.07 -5.71 8.71
C VAL A 114 -7.25 -4.25 8.28
N SER A 115 -6.15 -3.56 8.01
CA SER A 115 -6.21 -2.17 7.54
C SER A 115 -6.78 -2.07 6.12
N ASP A 116 -6.43 -3.00 5.24
CA ASP A 116 -6.89 -2.95 3.85
C ASP A 116 -8.41 -3.17 3.74
N LEU A 117 -8.98 -4.07 4.53
CA LEU A 117 -10.42 -4.28 4.62
C LEU A 117 -11.16 -3.03 5.12
N LEU A 118 -10.62 -2.35 6.13
CA LEU A 118 -11.20 -1.11 6.63
C LEU A 118 -11.18 -0.01 5.55
N LEU A 119 -10.07 0.13 4.83
CA LEU A 119 -9.92 1.10 3.75
C LEU A 119 -10.87 0.83 2.59
N GLU A 120 -10.92 -0.40 2.09
CA GLU A 120 -11.80 -0.75 0.97
C GLU A 120 -13.27 -0.62 1.37
N THR A 121 -13.62 -0.91 2.62
CA THR A 121 -14.98 -0.69 3.14
C THR A 121 -15.32 0.80 3.22
N ALA A 122 -14.39 1.67 3.65
CA ALA A 122 -14.58 3.11 3.64
C ALA A 122 -14.90 3.62 2.22
N LYS A 123 -14.13 3.18 1.22
CA LYS A 123 -14.37 3.53 -0.20
C LYS A 123 -15.74 3.08 -0.69
N LEU A 124 -16.21 1.88 -0.30
CA LEU A 124 -17.56 1.43 -0.63
C LEU A 124 -18.62 2.39 -0.08
N PHE A 125 -18.46 2.87 1.16
CA PHE A 125 -19.38 3.84 1.73
C PHE A 125 -19.33 5.21 1.05
N VAL A 126 -18.16 5.68 0.60
CA VAL A 126 -18.05 6.85 -0.30
C VAL A 126 -18.88 6.65 -1.56
N TYR A 127 -18.72 5.52 -2.26
CA TYR A 127 -19.47 5.25 -3.50
C TYR A 127 -20.98 5.16 -3.29
N THR A 128 -21.43 4.74 -2.11
CA THR A 128 -22.85 4.68 -1.74
C THR A 128 -23.39 5.95 -1.09
N GLN A 129 -22.59 7.03 -1.04
CA GLN A 129 -22.97 8.32 -0.45
C GLN A 129 -23.35 8.22 1.04
N LYS A 130 -22.70 7.33 1.79
CA LYS A 130 -22.89 7.15 3.24
C LYS A 130 -21.72 7.76 4.02
N GLU A 131 -21.66 9.08 4.07
CA GLU A 131 -20.54 9.86 4.62
C GLU A 131 -20.16 9.47 6.06
N LEU A 132 -21.15 9.36 6.96
CA LEU A 132 -20.87 9.00 8.36
C LEU A 132 -20.15 7.65 8.46
N LEU A 133 -20.60 6.65 7.71
CA LEU A 133 -19.97 5.32 7.72
C LEU A 133 -18.59 5.37 7.06
N SER A 134 -18.46 6.10 5.96
CA SER A 134 -17.15 6.32 5.32
C SER A 134 -16.14 6.90 6.30
N ASN A 135 -16.50 7.98 7.00
CA ASN A 135 -15.65 8.66 7.97
C ASN A 135 -15.26 7.73 9.14
N ILE A 136 -16.21 6.92 9.65
CA ILE A 136 -15.94 5.94 10.72
C ILE A 136 -14.92 4.90 10.25
N PHE A 137 -15.14 4.29 9.08
CA PHE A 137 -14.24 3.25 8.56
C PHE A 137 -12.88 3.83 8.16
N PHE A 138 -12.83 5.05 7.62
CA PHE A 138 -11.58 5.74 7.32
C PHE A 138 -10.79 6.06 8.60
N GLY A 139 -11.45 6.54 9.66
CA GLY A 139 -10.83 6.75 10.96
C GLY A 139 -10.31 5.45 11.58
N ALA A 140 -11.09 4.37 11.49
CA ALA A 140 -10.66 3.04 11.95
C ALA A 140 -9.45 2.52 11.15
N PHE A 141 -9.44 2.69 9.84
CA PHE A 141 -8.31 2.40 8.96
C PHE A 141 -7.06 3.18 9.36
N ALA A 142 -7.18 4.50 9.56
CA ALA A 142 -6.05 5.34 9.93
C ALA A 142 -5.47 4.89 11.27
N LEU A 143 -6.32 4.63 12.27
CA LEU A 143 -5.88 4.13 13.57
C LEU A 143 -5.22 2.75 13.47
N SER A 144 -5.83 1.81 12.74
CA SER A 144 -5.28 0.47 12.56
C SER A 144 -3.94 0.51 11.83
N TRP A 145 -3.74 1.45 10.89
CA TRP A 145 -2.46 1.63 10.20
C TRP A 145 -1.32 1.88 11.18
N TYR A 146 -1.44 2.87 12.07
CA TYR A 146 -0.37 3.19 13.01
C TYR A 146 -0.16 2.08 14.04
N ILE A 147 -1.23 1.53 14.61
CA ILE A 147 -1.11 0.46 15.61
C ILE A 147 -0.45 -0.78 15.00
N LEU A 148 -0.95 -1.25 13.85
CA LEU A 148 -0.51 -2.50 13.27
C LEU A 148 0.81 -2.34 12.51
N ARG A 149 0.96 -1.31 11.66
CA ARG A 149 2.14 -1.20 10.77
C ARG A 149 3.30 -0.41 11.36
N TRP A 150 3.07 0.54 12.26
CA TRP A 150 4.16 1.28 12.92
C TRP A 150 4.47 0.73 14.32
N GLY A 151 3.48 0.18 15.03
CA GLY A 151 3.68 -0.45 16.33
C GLY A 151 4.00 -1.93 16.22
N PHE A 152 2.99 -2.73 15.88
CA PHE A 152 3.07 -4.19 15.94
C PHE A 152 4.05 -4.79 14.92
N TYR A 153 4.05 -4.32 13.66
CA TYR A 153 4.89 -4.86 12.61
C TYR A 153 6.39 -4.84 12.95
N PRO A 154 7.02 -3.70 13.31
CA PRO A 154 8.43 -3.68 13.64
C PRO A 154 8.75 -4.49 14.91
N TYR A 155 7.88 -4.44 15.92
CA TYR A 155 8.08 -5.16 17.18
C TYR A 155 7.94 -6.68 17.04
N SER A 156 6.97 -7.14 16.25
CA SER A 156 6.64 -8.57 16.12
C SER A 156 7.48 -9.22 15.03
N PHE A 157 7.54 -8.62 13.84
CA PHE A 157 8.12 -9.26 12.67
C PHE A 157 9.58 -8.89 12.45
N LEU A 158 9.93 -7.60 12.45
CA LEU A 158 11.32 -7.18 12.22
C LEU A 158 12.23 -7.59 13.37
N TYR A 159 11.85 -7.33 14.62
CA TYR A 159 12.64 -7.74 15.78
C TYR A 159 12.82 -9.26 15.85
N SER A 160 11.76 -10.03 15.61
CA SER A 160 11.84 -11.50 15.59
C SER A 160 12.70 -12.02 14.44
N ALA A 161 12.55 -11.46 13.22
CA ALA A 161 13.38 -11.84 12.07
C ALA A 161 14.85 -11.49 12.28
N TYR A 162 15.15 -10.33 12.87
CA TYR A 162 16.51 -9.89 13.14
C TYR A 162 17.19 -10.70 14.24
N GLY A 163 16.55 -10.88 15.40
CA GLY A 163 17.15 -11.60 16.53
C GLY A 163 16.95 -13.11 16.42
N LYS A 164 15.71 -13.55 16.58
CA LYS A 164 15.36 -14.98 16.69
C LYS A 164 15.57 -15.74 15.39
N GLY A 165 15.30 -15.09 14.25
CA GLY A 165 15.58 -15.64 12.92
C GLY A 165 17.07 -15.88 12.72
N TYR A 166 17.92 -14.93 13.11
CA TYR A 166 19.38 -15.11 13.05
C TYR A 166 19.83 -16.28 13.91
N GLU A 167 19.44 -16.32 15.18
CA GLU A 167 19.84 -17.39 16.12
C GLU A 167 19.36 -18.77 15.66
N SER A 168 18.10 -18.88 15.22
CA SER A 168 17.48 -20.16 14.89
C SER A 168 17.95 -20.74 13.57
N ILE A 169 18.44 -19.89 12.65
CA ILE A 169 18.84 -20.27 11.30
C ILE A 169 20.35 -20.10 11.15
N VAL A 170 20.84 -18.87 11.12
CA VAL A 170 22.23 -18.55 10.79
C VAL A 170 23.20 -19.06 11.85
N GLY A 171 22.92 -18.80 13.13
CA GLY A 171 23.81 -19.23 14.23
C GLY A 171 24.06 -20.74 14.23
N LYS A 172 23.00 -21.53 14.00
CA LYS A 172 23.13 -22.99 13.88
C LYS A 172 23.96 -23.44 12.66
N MET A 173 23.94 -22.68 11.56
CA MET A 173 24.72 -23.01 10.36
C MET A 173 26.19 -22.65 10.48
N GLU A 174 26.50 -21.55 11.19
CA GLU A 174 27.88 -21.18 11.51
C GLU A 174 28.56 -22.24 12.38
N ASP A 175 27.82 -22.86 13.30
CA ASP A 175 28.31 -23.96 14.15
C ASP A 175 28.41 -25.31 13.40
N GLY A 176 27.41 -25.63 12.56
CA GLY A 176 27.25 -26.93 11.89
C GLY A 176 27.89 -27.06 10.49
N LYS A 177 28.51 -25.98 9.98
CA LYS A 177 29.15 -25.83 8.65
C LYS A 177 28.27 -26.02 7.41
N SER A 178 27.17 -26.77 7.44
CA SER A 178 26.26 -26.89 6.28
C SER A 178 24.89 -27.47 6.61
N TYR A 179 23.85 -27.00 5.93
CA TYR A 179 22.49 -27.58 5.94
C TYR A 179 21.89 -27.52 4.54
N HIS A 180 21.24 -28.60 4.12
CA HIS A 180 20.79 -28.84 2.74
C HIS A 180 21.89 -28.66 1.66
N GLY A 181 23.15 -28.90 2.01
CA GLY A 181 24.28 -28.76 1.07
C GLY A 181 24.68 -27.33 0.76
N ALA A 182 24.11 -26.32 1.44
CA ALA A 182 24.53 -24.93 1.38
C ALA A 182 25.37 -24.57 2.61
N ASP A 183 26.32 -23.64 2.43
CA ASP A 183 27.22 -23.16 3.48
C ASP A 183 26.57 -22.06 4.33
N ALA A 184 27.24 -21.71 5.44
CA ALA A 184 26.75 -20.67 6.34
C ALA A 184 26.63 -19.29 5.66
N ALA A 185 27.52 -18.99 4.70
CA ALA A 185 27.49 -17.73 3.96
C ALA A 185 26.23 -17.58 3.10
N PHE A 186 25.79 -18.66 2.43
CA PHE A 186 24.52 -18.68 1.71
C PHE A 186 23.35 -18.35 2.63
N TRP A 187 23.25 -19.02 3.78
CA TRP A 187 22.16 -18.80 4.73
C TRP A 187 22.17 -17.40 5.35
N TYR A 188 23.36 -16.87 5.66
CA TYR A 188 23.53 -15.48 6.09
C TYR A 188 23.00 -14.50 5.03
N ASN A 189 23.39 -14.66 3.76
CA ASN A 189 22.93 -13.79 2.68
C ASN A 189 21.42 -13.87 2.45
N MET A 190 20.82 -15.06 2.54
CA MET A 190 19.36 -15.23 2.44
C MET A 190 18.63 -14.55 3.59
N TRP A 191 19.12 -14.71 4.83
CA TRP A 191 18.57 -14.03 6.01
C TRP A 191 18.67 -12.50 5.90
N VAL A 192 19.84 -11.96 5.52
CA VAL A 192 20.03 -10.53 5.28
C VAL A 192 19.04 -10.04 4.22
N GLY A 193 18.93 -10.74 3.09
CA GLY A 193 17.98 -10.40 2.03
C GLY A 193 16.54 -10.32 2.54
N PHE A 194 16.09 -11.35 3.28
CA PHE A 194 14.74 -11.39 3.86
C PHE A 194 14.48 -10.21 4.81
N VAL A 195 15.41 -9.93 5.74
CA VAL A 195 15.29 -8.79 6.68
C VAL A 195 15.33 -7.45 5.94
N CYS A 196 16.14 -7.32 4.88
CA CYS A 196 16.17 -6.12 4.04
C CYS A 196 14.82 -5.86 3.37
N PHE A 197 14.18 -6.87 2.77
CA PHE A 197 12.85 -6.69 2.17
C PHE A 197 11.76 -6.39 3.21
N LEU A 198 11.79 -7.03 4.39
CA LEU A 198 10.88 -6.66 5.49
C LEU A 198 11.08 -5.20 5.95
N SER A 199 12.31 -4.70 5.89
CA SER A 199 12.65 -3.31 6.23
C SER A 199 12.19 -2.34 5.14
N ILE A 200 12.31 -2.70 3.86
CA ILE A 200 11.74 -1.94 2.74
C ILE A 200 10.21 -1.79 2.91
N LEU A 201 9.51 -2.85 3.32
CA LEU A 201 8.09 -2.74 3.64
C LEU A 201 7.82 -1.74 4.76
N LEU A 202 8.61 -1.71 5.83
CA LEU A 202 8.45 -0.72 6.89
C LEU A 202 8.65 0.72 6.37
N VAL A 203 9.64 0.96 5.52
CA VAL A 203 9.87 2.27 4.91
C VAL A 203 8.64 2.72 4.11
N LEU A 204 8.05 1.81 3.33
CA LEU A 204 6.81 2.07 2.61
C LEU A 204 5.63 2.33 3.56
N HIS A 205 5.53 1.61 4.68
CA HIS A 205 4.50 1.86 5.70
C HIS A 205 4.63 3.24 6.33
N ILE A 206 5.86 3.72 6.53
CA ILE A 206 6.12 5.06 7.03
C ILE A 206 5.69 6.09 5.99
N TYR A 207 6.08 5.90 4.72
CA TYR A 207 5.67 6.77 3.61
C TYR A 207 4.15 6.94 3.53
N TRP A 208 3.40 5.84 3.43
CA TRP A 208 1.93 5.92 3.37
C TRP A 208 1.31 6.38 4.70
N GLY A 209 1.94 6.09 5.84
CA GLY A 209 1.50 6.62 7.13
C GLY A 209 1.54 8.16 7.18
N ILE A 210 2.50 8.79 6.50
CA ILE A 210 2.57 10.25 6.35
C ILE A 210 1.42 10.75 5.45
N LEU A 211 1.13 10.05 4.34
CA LEU A 211 0.00 10.40 3.46
C LEU A 211 -1.35 10.26 4.15
N ILE A 212 -1.53 9.21 4.96
CA ILE A 212 -2.74 9.00 5.77
C ILE A 212 -2.91 10.15 6.77
N PHE A 213 -1.84 10.59 7.42
CA PHE A 213 -1.90 11.74 8.33
C PHE A 213 -2.39 13.01 7.62
N GLN A 214 -1.88 13.28 6.42
CA GLN A 214 -2.32 14.41 5.60
C GLN A 214 -3.82 14.30 5.25
N MET A 215 -4.28 13.11 4.87
CA MET A 215 -5.70 12.86 4.58
C MET A 215 -6.59 13.04 5.82
N VAL A 216 -6.12 12.64 7.01
CA VAL A 216 -6.84 12.84 8.28
C VAL A 216 -6.98 14.33 8.57
N ILE A 217 -5.91 15.14 8.47
CA ILE A 217 -5.99 16.59 8.67
C ILE A 217 -6.99 17.22 7.69
N LYS A 218 -6.92 16.82 6.40
CA LYS A 218 -7.85 17.32 5.38
C LYS A 218 -9.30 17.00 5.73
N THR A 219 -9.56 15.75 6.13
CA THR A 219 -10.90 15.27 6.53
C THR A 219 -11.43 16.02 7.76
N LEU A 220 -10.58 16.29 8.75
CA LEU A 220 -10.98 17.05 9.95
C LEU A 220 -11.35 18.50 9.62
N ASN A 221 -10.66 19.12 8.65
CA ASN A 221 -10.96 20.48 8.22
C ASN A 221 -12.21 20.56 7.32
N ALA A 222 -12.44 19.56 6.48
CA ALA A 222 -13.57 19.51 5.54
C ALA A 222 -14.85 18.90 6.13
N GLY A 223 -14.75 18.11 7.21
CA GLY A 223 -15.88 17.39 7.83
C GLY A 223 -16.30 16.11 7.10
N VAL A 224 -15.81 15.87 5.89
CA VAL A 224 -16.08 14.69 5.07
C VAL A 224 -14.77 14.11 4.52
N VAL A 225 -14.71 12.79 4.35
CA VAL A 225 -13.60 12.15 3.63
C VAL A 225 -13.66 12.58 2.18
N GLU A 226 -12.81 13.55 1.82
CA GLU A 226 -12.62 13.98 0.44
C GLU A 226 -11.87 12.94 -0.39
N LYS A 227 -11.86 13.14 -1.72
CA LYS A 227 -11.14 12.35 -2.72
C LYS A 227 -9.70 12.08 -2.27
N ASP A 228 -9.27 10.81 -2.37
CA ASP A 228 -7.94 10.33 -1.97
C ASP A 228 -6.84 11.19 -2.60
N ILE A 229 -5.92 11.73 -1.80
CA ILE A 229 -4.87 12.66 -2.29
C ILE A 229 -3.91 12.01 -3.30
N ARG A 230 -4.01 10.70 -3.50
CA ARG A 230 -3.19 9.90 -4.42
C ARG A 230 -3.87 9.66 -5.77
N SER A 231 -5.19 9.85 -5.88
CA SER A 231 -5.87 9.77 -7.17
C SER A 231 -5.63 11.05 -7.96
N ASP A 232 -4.69 11.03 -8.90
CA ASP A 232 -4.48 12.13 -9.85
C ASP A 232 -5.59 12.14 -10.92
N SER A 233 -6.07 13.36 -11.21
CA SER A 233 -6.60 13.89 -12.47
C SER A 233 -7.85 13.29 -13.15
N GLU A 234 -8.99 13.32 -12.46
CA GLU A 234 -10.20 13.76 -13.20
C GLU A 234 -10.28 15.30 -13.20
N ASP A 235 -9.88 15.95 -12.09
CA ASP A 235 -10.02 17.40 -11.92
C ASP A 235 -8.95 18.20 -12.69
N GLU A 236 -7.69 17.75 -12.76
CA GLU A 236 -6.69 18.44 -13.60
C GLU A 236 -6.99 18.34 -15.10
N GLN A 237 -7.69 17.29 -15.54
CA GLN A 237 -8.08 17.16 -16.95
C GLN A 237 -9.32 18.01 -17.25
N GLU A 238 -10.25 18.13 -16.30
CA GLU A 238 -11.41 19.02 -16.39
C GLU A 238 -10.99 20.50 -16.32
N ASP A 239 -10.07 20.88 -15.42
CA ASP A 239 -9.53 22.23 -15.28
C ASP A 239 -8.71 22.65 -16.51
N LEU A 240 -7.90 21.75 -17.08
CA LEU A 240 -7.15 22.01 -18.32
C LEU A 240 -8.08 22.10 -19.55
N ILE A 241 -9.16 21.31 -19.59
CA ILE A 241 -10.16 21.40 -20.65
C ILE A 241 -10.95 22.70 -20.50
N ASP A 242 -11.40 23.07 -19.29
CA ASP A 242 -12.12 24.31 -19.04
C ASP A 242 -11.28 25.55 -19.36
N GLU A 243 -9.99 25.56 -19.00
CA GLU A 243 -9.06 26.63 -19.36
C GLU A 243 -8.84 26.73 -20.89
N MET A 244 -8.88 25.60 -21.61
CA MET A 244 -8.80 25.53 -23.07
C MET A 244 -10.12 25.82 -23.80
N THR A 245 -11.29 25.64 -23.16
CA THR A 245 -12.62 25.90 -23.74
C THR A 245 -13.24 27.23 -23.32
N GLN A 246 -12.60 28.01 -22.44
CA GLN A 246 -13.03 29.40 -22.22
C GLN A 246 -12.92 30.18 -23.54
N PRO A 247 -14.03 30.74 -24.07
CA PRO A 247 -13.94 31.62 -25.23
C PRO A 247 -13.10 32.82 -24.81
N LEU A 248 -12.05 33.11 -25.59
CA LEU A 248 -11.23 34.33 -25.51
C LEU A 248 -12.15 35.54 -25.33
N LYS A 249 -12.45 35.92 -24.08
CA LYS A 249 -12.96 37.25 -23.77
C LYS A 249 -11.77 38.17 -23.97
N SER A 250 -11.67 38.67 -25.19
CA SER A 250 -10.82 39.80 -25.52
C SER A 250 -10.95 40.85 -24.42
N LYS A 251 -9.86 41.13 -23.70
CA LYS A 251 -9.77 42.30 -22.84
C LYS A 251 -10.25 43.51 -23.66
N PRO A 252 -11.18 44.34 -23.17
CA PRO A 252 -11.48 45.59 -23.83
C PRO A 252 -10.18 46.39 -23.89
N ILE A 253 -9.71 46.69 -25.10
CA ILE A 253 -8.66 47.69 -25.28
C ILE A 253 -9.28 49.00 -24.80
N GLU A 254 -8.81 49.46 -23.65
CA GLU A 254 -9.17 50.71 -23.02
C GLU A 254 -8.89 51.85 -24.00
N ALA A 255 -9.95 52.33 -24.66
CA ALA A 255 -9.88 53.41 -25.65
C ALA A 255 -9.78 54.79 -24.98
N GLU A 256 -9.08 54.90 -23.85
CA GLU A 256 -8.85 56.18 -23.15
C GLU A 256 -7.58 56.90 -23.62
N GLY A 257 -6.69 56.25 -24.38
CA GLY A 257 -5.46 56.86 -24.88
C GLY A 257 -5.55 57.64 -26.21
N LEU A 258 -6.67 57.56 -26.93
CA LEU A 258 -6.80 58.10 -28.30
C LEU A 258 -7.67 59.35 -28.44
N ARG A 259 -8.47 59.72 -27.42
CA ARG A 259 -9.24 60.98 -27.41
C ARG A 259 -8.41 62.18 -26.96
N SER A 260 -7.52 62.03 -25.97
CA SER A 260 -6.69 63.15 -25.48
C SER A 260 -5.66 63.65 -26.51
N ARG A 261 -5.26 62.81 -27.48
CA ARG A 261 -4.32 63.19 -28.56
C ARG A 261 -4.98 63.90 -29.75
N ARG A 262 -6.31 63.85 -29.89
CA ARG A 262 -7.05 64.58 -30.93
C ARG A 262 -7.44 65.99 -30.48
N GLU A 263 -7.75 66.19 -29.21
CA GLU A 263 -8.12 67.51 -28.68
C GLU A 263 -6.90 68.42 -28.51
N ALA A 264 -5.73 67.89 -28.12
CA ALA A 264 -4.48 68.66 -28.05
C ALA A 264 -3.93 69.13 -29.41
N LYS A 265 -4.45 68.61 -30.54
CA LYS A 265 -4.02 68.99 -31.90
C LYS A 265 -4.94 70.01 -32.58
N SER A 266 -6.10 70.33 -31.99
CA SER A 266 -7.02 71.36 -32.51
C SER A 266 -6.85 72.74 -31.86
N GLU A 267 -6.17 72.85 -30.71
CA GLU A 267 -5.95 74.14 -30.05
C GLU A 267 -4.71 74.92 -30.50
N ASN A 268 -3.88 74.35 -31.39
CA ASN A 268 -2.63 74.99 -31.84
C ASN A 268 -2.68 75.48 -33.30
N LYS A 269 -3.87 75.86 -33.77
CA LYS A 269 -4.09 76.51 -35.07
C LYS A 269 -5.11 77.64 -34.96
N ILE A 270 -4.71 78.75 -34.32
CA ILE A 270 -5.13 80.11 -34.64
C ILE A 270 -3.88 80.98 -34.59
#